data_AF-A0A1X0S3G8-F1
#
_entry.id   AF-A0A1X0S3G8-F1
#
_cell.length_a   1.000
_cell.length_b   1.000
_cell.length_c   1.000
_cell.angle_alpha   90.00
_cell.angle_beta   90.00
_cell.angle_gamma   90.00
#
_symmetry.space_group_name_H-M   'P 1'
#
loop_
_entity.id
_entity.type
_entity.pdbx_description
1 polymer ?
#
loop_
_entity_poly.entity_id
_entity_poly.type
_entity_poly.pdbx_seq_one_letter_code
_entity_poly.pdbx_strand_id
1 'polypeptide(L)'
;MSSHSAGGSRRNASSCPLCKKSISKKDISGPLFFSTNESVEPEPPTSVQDKLKIEELEESKKQLLNHLNEMAHSLVLTNEKLSQAQTEIRQQETVKEKYQSTVRYLKQLKRVADIDDYLSQPTTQAYLGTLSRLPRPELVVAIGGLKARCVQLANERDIAVKKVDRFKRKEEELTEKVKALSKKLTRLKAKNKNINKPYDTSDLLRHDEPSTSRDIIVLDSDDNNGGTDDDNENKPIIESSSRQPMFSTPIDE
;
A
#
# COMPACT_ATOMS: atom_id res chain seq x y z
N MET A 1 45.41 -2.58 -45.02
CA MET A 1 45.35 -3.69 -44.03
C MET A 1 44.18 -3.40 -43.12
N SER A 2 43.22 -4.26 -42.82
CA SER A 2 42.79 -5.54 -43.38
C SER A 2 41.29 -5.60 -43.11
N SER A 3 40.58 -6.14 -44.10
CA SER A 3 39.16 -6.43 -44.14
C SER A 3 38.70 -7.37 -43.02
N HIS A 4 37.50 -7.14 -42.48
CA HIS A 4 36.55 -8.23 -42.21
C HIS A 4 35.11 -7.77 -42.48
N SER A 5 34.67 -8.06 -43.70
CA SER A 5 33.28 -8.32 -43.99
C SER A 5 32.87 -9.59 -43.25
N ALA A 6 31.95 -9.47 -42.30
CA ALA A 6 31.21 -10.63 -41.77
C ALA A 6 29.74 -10.46 -42.16
N GLY A 7 29.43 -10.95 -43.36
CA GLY A 7 28.07 -11.28 -43.75
C GLY A 7 27.54 -12.37 -42.84
N GLY A 8 26.89 -11.98 -41.75
CA GLY A 8 26.14 -12.86 -40.87
C GLY A 8 24.68 -12.91 -41.32
N SER A 9 24.31 -13.96 -42.04
CA SER A 9 22.94 -14.31 -42.40
C SER A 9 22.03 -14.20 -41.16
N ARG A 10 21.18 -13.14 -41.12
CA ARG A 10 20.12 -12.99 -40.10
C ARG A 10 19.10 -14.10 -40.32
N ARG A 11 19.30 -15.23 -39.66
CA ARG A 11 18.31 -16.31 -39.63
C ARG A 11 17.04 -15.80 -38.93
N ASN A 12 15.91 -15.99 -39.58
CA ASN A 12 14.56 -15.57 -39.23
C ASN A 12 14.14 -16.02 -37.80
N ALA A 13 14.50 -15.26 -36.76
CA ALA A 13 13.92 -15.42 -35.43
C ALA A 13 12.65 -14.56 -35.34
N SER A 14 11.49 -15.18 -35.53
CA SER A 14 10.19 -14.53 -35.35
C SER A 14 9.87 -14.45 -33.85
N SER A 15 9.56 -13.27 -33.32
CA SER A 15 9.05 -13.14 -31.95
C SER A 15 7.55 -13.44 -31.90
N CYS A 16 7.08 -14.06 -30.82
CA CYS A 16 5.65 -14.27 -30.57
C CYS A 16 4.89 -12.93 -30.61
N PRO A 17 3.80 -12.78 -31.39
CA PRO A 17 3.05 -11.52 -31.44
C PRO A 17 2.31 -11.20 -30.13
N LEU A 18 2.06 -12.21 -29.27
CA LEU A 18 1.36 -12.03 -27.99
C LEU A 18 2.31 -11.72 -26.83
N CYS A 19 3.41 -12.47 -26.70
CA CYS A 19 4.31 -12.37 -25.55
C CYS A 19 5.72 -11.88 -25.88
N LYS A 20 5.99 -11.56 -27.17
CA LYS A 20 7.25 -11.00 -27.70
C LYS A 20 8.52 -11.84 -27.45
N LYS A 21 8.39 -13.07 -26.94
CA LYS A 21 9.50 -14.02 -26.78
C LYS A 21 9.98 -14.55 -28.14
N SER A 22 11.27 -14.82 -28.27
CA SER A 22 11.85 -15.41 -29.48
C SER A 22 11.29 -16.82 -29.71
N ILE A 23 10.74 -17.08 -30.89
CA ILE A 23 10.12 -18.34 -31.27
C ILE A 23 10.73 -18.82 -32.59
N SER A 24 11.14 -20.07 -32.66
CA SER A 24 11.51 -20.73 -33.91
C SER A 24 10.28 -21.36 -34.57
N LYS A 25 10.30 -21.58 -35.89
CA LYS A 25 9.18 -22.23 -36.61
C LYS A 25 8.83 -23.62 -36.05
N LYS A 26 9.79 -24.31 -35.42
CA LYS A 26 9.57 -25.62 -34.77
C LYS A 26 8.82 -25.50 -33.44
N ASP A 27 8.87 -24.33 -32.79
CA ASP A 27 8.17 -24.08 -31.52
C ASP A 27 6.70 -23.69 -31.74
N ILE A 28 6.31 -23.39 -32.99
CA ILE A 28 4.93 -23.07 -33.39
C ILE A 28 4.17 -24.35 -33.77
N SER A 29 4.86 -25.42 -34.17
CA SER A 29 4.24 -26.66 -34.63
C SER A 29 3.85 -27.56 -33.47
N GLY A 30 2.74 -27.25 -32.80
CA GLY A 30 1.90 -28.28 -32.18
C GLY A 30 1.02 -28.93 -33.24
N PRO A 31 0.54 -30.18 -33.06
CA PRO A 31 -0.34 -30.81 -34.03
C PRO A 31 -1.69 -30.07 -34.03
N LEU A 32 -1.83 -29.12 -34.95
CA LEU A 32 -3.12 -28.54 -35.30
C LEU A 32 -3.89 -29.60 -36.08
N PHE A 33 -4.67 -30.40 -35.36
CA PHE A 33 -5.71 -31.23 -35.95
C PHE A 33 -6.81 -30.32 -36.50
N PHE A 34 -6.55 -29.72 -37.66
CA PHE A 34 -7.65 -29.33 -38.54
C PHE A 34 -8.08 -30.59 -39.27
N SER A 35 -9.08 -31.30 -38.73
CA SER A 35 -9.86 -32.21 -39.56
C SER A 35 -10.70 -31.33 -40.48
N THR A 36 -10.10 -30.86 -41.58
CA THR A 36 -10.90 -30.42 -42.72
C THR A 36 -11.54 -31.67 -43.28
N ASN A 37 -12.82 -31.87 -42.99
CA ASN A 37 -13.64 -32.88 -43.66
C ASN A 37 -13.88 -32.42 -45.09
N GLU A 38 -12.85 -32.41 -45.93
CA GLU A 38 -12.97 -32.25 -47.38
C GLU A 38 -11.86 -33.05 -48.05
N SER A 39 -12.09 -34.35 -48.19
CA SER A 39 -11.54 -35.10 -49.31
C SER A 39 -12.34 -34.72 -50.55
N VAL A 40 -12.06 -33.55 -51.12
CA VAL A 40 -12.59 -33.15 -52.42
C VAL A 40 -11.53 -33.52 -53.45
N GLU A 41 -11.81 -34.55 -54.24
CA GLU A 41 -11.11 -34.75 -55.52
C GLU A 41 -11.20 -33.45 -56.33
N PRO A 42 -10.12 -33.02 -57.00
CA PRO A 42 -10.16 -31.83 -57.84
C PRO A 42 -10.99 -32.15 -59.09
N GLU A 43 -12.31 -31.96 -59.01
CA GLU A 43 -13.15 -31.89 -60.20
C GLU A 43 -12.77 -30.65 -61.03
N PRO A 44 -12.81 -30.76 -62.37
CA PRO A 44 -12.42 -29.67 -63.25
C PRO A 44 -13.33 -28.45 -63.04
N PRO A 45 -12.78 -27.23 -63.05
CA PRO A 45 -13.50 -26.03 -62.67
C PRO A 45 -14.66 -25.78 -63.63
N THR A 46 -15.88 -25.75 -63.10
CA THR A 46 -17.03 -25.24 -63.86
C THR A 46 -17.15 -23.74 -63.62
N SER A 47 -17.13 -22.97 -64.72
CA SER A 47 -17.15 -21.49 -64.77
C SER A 47 -18.20 -20.80 -63.88
N VAL A 48 -19.28 -21.51 -63.52
CA VAL A 48 -20.36 -20.99 -62.68
C VAL A 48 -20.04 -21.10 -61.18
N GLN A 49 -19.38 -22.17 -60.74
CA GLN A 49 -18.98 -22.35 -59.33
C GLN A 49 -17.89 -21.37 -58.91
N ASP A 50 -16.94 -21.06 -59.80
CA ASP A 50 -15.90 -20.08 -59.51
C ASP A 50 -16.48 -18.66 -59.40
N LYS A 51 -17.50 -18.32 -60.21
CA LYS A 51 -18.20 -17.03 -60.08
C LYS A 51 -18.92 -16.86 -58.74
N LEU A 52 -19.59 -17.92 -58.28
CA LEU A 52 -20.26 -17.93 -56.97
C LEU A 52 -19.26 -17.79 -55.82
N LYS A 53 -18.11 -18.50 -55.88
CA LYS A 53 -17.04 -18.37 -54.87
C LYS A 53 -16.38 -17.00 -54.88
N ILE A 54 -16.22 -16.38 -56.05
CA ILE A 54 -15.69 -15.01 -56.17
C ILE A 54 -16.66 -14.01 -55.55
N GLU A 55 -17.96 -14.16 -55.80
CA GLU A 55 -19.00 -13.29 -55.23
C GLU A 55 -19.06 -13.41 -53.70
N GLU A 56 -18.98 -14.63 -53.16
CA GLU A 56 -18.91 -14.88 -51.71
C GLU A 56 -17.62 -14.31 -51.07
N LEU A 57 -16.49 -14.40 -51.76
CA LEU A 57 -15.23 -13.78 -51.34
C LEU A 57 -15.28 -12.24 -51.39
N GLU A 58 -15.95 -11.66 -52.38
CA GLU A 58 -16.14 -10.22 -52.47
C GLU A 58 -17.07 -9.70 -51.36
N GLU A 59 -18.13 -10.45 -51.05
CA GLU A 59 -19.07 -10.10 -49.98
C GLU A 59 -18.43 -10.22 -48.59
N SER A 60 -17.67 -11.29 -48.33
CA SER A 60 -16.91 -11.44 -47.07
C SER A 60 -15.81 -10.37 -46.93
N LYS A 61 -15.13 -9.99 -48.01
CA LYS A 61 -14.17 -8.87 -48.01
C LYS A 61 -14.86 -7.55 -47.68
N LYS A 62 -16.05 -7.30 -48.24
CA LYS A 62 -16.83 -6.09 -47.97
C LYS A 62 -17.29 -6.03 -46.51
N GLN A 63 -17.75 -7.15 -45.95
CA GLN A 63 -18.10 -7.27 -44.53
C GLN A 63 -16.89 -7.01 -43.63
N LEU A 64 -15.72 -7.57 -43.96
CA LEU A 64 -14.49 -7.36 -43.19
C LEU A 64 -14.07 -5.90 -43.20
N LEU A 65 -14.14 -5.22 -44.36
CA LEU A 65 -13.80 -3.80 -44.47
C LEU A 65 -14.75 -2.92 -43.65
N ASN A 66 -16.05 -3.22 -43.66
CA ASN A 66 -17.03 -2.51 -42.85
C ASN A 66 -16.75 -2.67 -41.35
N HIS A 67 -16.49 -3.91 -40.91
CA HIS A 67 -16.14 -4.19 -39.51
C HIS A 67 -14.84 -3.49 -39.09
N LEU A 68 -13.84 -3.42 -39.98
CA LEU A 68 -12.58 -2.73 -39.72
C LEU A 68 -12.79 -1.22 -39.57
N ASN A 69 -13.65 -0.63 -40.38
CA ASN A 69 -14.04 0.78 -40.27
C ASN A 69 -14.82 1.06 -38.97
N GLU A 70 -15.75 0.18 -38.59
CA GLU A 70 -16.49 0.30 -37.31
C GLU A 70 -15.55 0.23 -36.11
N MET A 71 -14.59 -0.73 -36.12
CA MET A 71 -13.56 -0.80 -35.09
C MET A 71 -12.69 0.46 -35.06
N ALA A 72 -12.27 0.97 -36.22
CA ALA A 72 -11.49 2.20 -36.31
C ALA A 72 -12.25 3.40 -35.72
N HIS A 73 -13.54 3.56 -36.03
CA HIS A 73 -14.37 4.59 -35.43
C HIS A 73 -14.54 4.41 -33.92
N SER A 74 -14.73 3.18 -33.44
CA SER A 74 -14.84 2.90 -32.01
C SER A 74 -13.53 3.25 -31.27
N LEU A 75 -12.37 3.02 -31.90
CA LEU A 75 -11.06 3.38 -31.35
C LEU A 75 -10.88 4.89 -31.28
N VAL A 76 -11.31 5.64 -32.31
CA VAL A 76 -11.26 7.10 -32.28
C VAL A 76 -12.11 7.66 -31.14
N LEU A 77 -13.37 7.20 -31.02
CA LEU A 77 -14.28 7.66 -29.97
C LEU A 77 -13.77 7.32 -28.56
N THR A 78 -13.19 6.13 -28.38
CA THR A 78 -12.60 5.75 -27.08
C THR A 78 -11.35 6.56 -26.75
N ASN A 79 -10.54 6.89 -27.76
CA ASN A 79 -9.35 7.73 -27.58
C ASN A 79 -9.73 9.19 -27.25
N GLU A 80 -10.79 9.72 -27.87
CA GLU A 80 -11.34 11.04 -27.52
C GLU A 80 -11.82 11.07 -26.07
N LYS A 81 -12.59 10.06 -25.64
CA LYS A 81 -13.03 9.92 -24.23
C LYS A 81 -11.85 9.80 -23.26
N LEU A 82 -10.81 9.05 -23.64
CA LEU A 82 -9.59 8.93 -22.83
C LEU A 82 -8.88 10.29 -22.69
N SER A 83 -8.77 11.03 -23.79
CA SER A 83 -8.18 12.38 -23.80
C SER A 83 -8.96 13.35 -22.92
N GLN A 84 -10.29 13.34 -23.02
CA GLN A 84 -11.17 14.14 -22.15
C GLN A 84 -10.96 13.79 -20.68
N ALA A 85 -11.01 12.50 -20.32
CA ALA A 85 -10.76 12.05 -18.94
C ALA A 85 -9.36 12.45 -18.43
N GLN A 86 -8.33 12.39 -19.28
CA GLN A 86 -7.00 12.87 -18.91
C GLN A 86 -6.96 14.37 -18.63
N THR A 87 -7.68 15.19 -19.40
CA THR A 87 -7.78 16.63 -19.12
C THR A 87 -8.53 16.93 -17.83
N GLU A 88 -9.61 16.20 -17.54
CA GLU A 88 -10.36 16.33 -16.28
C GLU A 88 -9.50 15.95 -15.07
N ILE A 89 -8.72 14.86 -15.16
CA ILE A 89 -7.79 14.46 -14.09
C ILE A 89 -6.79 15.58 -13.82
N ARG A 90 -6.17 16.15 -14.86
CA ARG A 90 -5.23 17.27 -14.70
C ARG A 90 -5.89 18.48 -14.05
N GLN A 91 -7.13 18.81 -14.43
CA GLN A 91 -7.86 19.89 -13.78
C GLN A 91 -8.11 19.61 -12.29
N GLN A 92 -8.54 18.39 -11.95
CA GLN A 92 -8.73 17.97 -10.56
C GLN A 92 -7.43 18.02 -9.75
N GLU A 93 -6.29 17.67 -10.33
CA GLU A 93 -4.98 17.78 -9.69
C GLU A 93 -4.64 19.24 -9.34
N THR A 94 -4.85 20.19 -10.26
CA THR A 94 -4.62 21.61 -9.96
C THR A 94 -5.53 22.14 -8.85
N VAL A 95 -6.78 21.67 -8.80
CA VAL A 95 -7.73 22.04 -7.75
C VAL A 95 -7.30 21.45 -6.40
N LYS A 96 -6.85 20.19 -6.40
CA LYS A 96 -6.31 19.53 -5.20
C LYS A 96 -5.10 20.28 -4.65
N GLU A 97 -4.18 20.73 -5.50
CA GLU A 97 -3.02 21.54 -5.10
C GLU A 97 -3.45 22.86 -4.44
N LYS A 98 -4.42 23.55 -5.04
CA LYS A 98 -5.01 24.77 -4.45
C LYS A 98 -5.59 24.48 -3.06
N TYR A 99 -6.41 23.44 -2.90
CA TYR A 99 -6.95 23.08 -1.59
C TYR A 99 -5.85 22.74 -0.56
N GLN A 100 -4.80 22.02 -0.97
CA GLN A 100 -3.68 21.73 -0.08
C GLN A 100 -2.93 22.98 0.36
N SER A 101 -2.79 23.98 -0.52
CA SER A 101 -2.20 25.28 -0.17
C SER A 101 -3.08 26.03 0.83
N THR A 102 -4.40 26.07 0.62
CA THR A 102 -5.37 26.69 1.52
C THR A 102 -5.36 26.02 2.90
N VAL A 103 -5.34 24.68 2.95
CA VAL A 103 -5.26 23.96 4.23
C VAL A 103 -3.96 24.27 4.97
N ARG A 104 -2.82 24.40 4.26
CA ARG A 104 -1.55 24.82 4.87
C ARG A 104 -1.66 26.23 5.47
N TYR A 105 -2.27 27.16 4.73
CA TYR A 105 -2.50 28.53 5.20
C TYR A 105 -3.42 28.58 6.43
N LEU A 106 -4.55 27.87 6.40
CA LEU A 106 -5.47 27.78 7.55
C LEU A 106 -4.81 27.17 8.78
N LYS A 107 -3.96 26.15 8.61
CA LYS A 107 -3.16 25.60 9.72
C LYS A 107 -2.20 26.64 10.31
N GLN A 108 -1.65 27.52 9.49
CA GLN A 108 -0.80 28.62 9.97
C GLN A 108 -1.61 29.64 10.74
N LEU A 109 -2.77 30.07 10.21
CA LEU A 109 -3.67 30.98 10.92
C LEU A 109 -4.10 30.41 12.26
N LYS A 110 -4.47 29.12 12.30
CA LYS A 110 -4.81 28.45 13.55
C LYS A 110 -3.64 28.47 14.54
N ARG A 111 -2.41 28.13 14.11
CA ARG A 111 -1.24 28.19 15.01
C ARG A 111 -1.02 29.59 15.58
N VAL A 112 -1.24 30.64 14.79
CA VAL A 112 -1.11 32.03 15.25
C VAL A 112 -2.21 32.35 16.26
N ALA A 113 -3.46 31.97 15.98
CA ALA A 113 -4.58 32.15 16.91
C ALA A 113 -4.36 31.38 18.22
N ASP A 114 -3.95 30.12 18.16
CA ASP A 114 -3.66 29.30 19.35
C ASP A 114 -2.53 29.93 20.21
N ILE A 115 -1.52 30.56 19.57
CA ILE A 115 -0.47 31.30 20.28
C ILE A 115 -1.03 32.57 20.91
N ASP A 116 -1.85 33.34 20.19
CA ASP A 116 -2.47 34.56 20.71
C ASP A 116 -3.40 34.28 21.90
N ASP A 117 -4.20 33.22 21.81
CA ASP A 117 -5.02 32.71 22.91
C ASP A 117 -4.14 32.31 24.10
N TYR A 118 -3.03 31.60 23.87
CA TYR A 118 -2.13 31.24 24.95
C TYR A 118 -1.45 32.45 25.59
N LEU A 119 -1.03 33.43 24.79
CA LEU A 119 -0.40 34.66 25.26
C LEU A 119 -1.40 35.56 25.98
N SER A 120 -2.67 35.59 25.57
CA SER A 120 -3.71 36.40 26.20
C SER A 120 -4.23 35.81 27.53
N GLN A 121 -3.89 34.56 27.86
CA GLN A 121 -4.26 33.97 29.15
C GLN A 121 -3.71 34.79 30.33
N PRO A 122 -4.52 35.04 31.37
CA PRO A 122 -4.12 35.84 32.53
C PRO A 122 -2.86 35.32 33.23
N THR A 123 -2.69 34.01 33.31
CA THR A 123 -1.51 33.34 33.89
C THR A 123 -0.25 33.61 33.07
N THR A 124 -0.35 33.52 31.75
CA THR A 124 0.75 33.81 30.82
C THR A 124 1.14 35.29 30.89
N GLN A 125 0.16 36.19 30.88
CA GLN A 125 0.41 37.63 31.01
C GLN A 125 1.05 37.99 32.36
N ALA A 126 0.58 37.40 33.46
CA ALA A 126 1.18 37.61 34.78
C ALA A 126 2.63 37.09 34.83
N TYR A 127 2.90 35.94 34.23
CA TYR A 127 4.25 35.39 34.13
C TYR A 127 5.18 36.29 33.31
N LEU A 128 4.74 36.74 32.13
CA LEU A 128 5.50 37.66 31.28
C LEU A 128 5.74 39.01 31.96
N GLY A 129 4.73 39.53 32.67
CA GLY A 129 4.84 40.74 33.49
C GLY A 129 5.79 40.59 34.68
N THR A 130 5.96 39.37 35.20
CA THR A 130 6.95 39.08 36.24
C THR A 130 8.35 39.06 35.63
N LEU A 131 8.53 38.35 34.50
CA LEU A 131 9.82 38.28 33.80
C LEU A 131 10.34 39.66 33.37
N SER A 132 9.46 40.56 32.93
CA SER A 132 9.86 41.90 32.47
C SER A 132 10.39 42.81 33.59
N ARG A 133 10.09 42.47 34.85
CA ARG A 133 10.53 43.22 36.03
C ARG A 133 11.81 42.66 36.67
N LEU A 134 12.28 41.49 36.24
CA LEU A 134 13.46 40.86 36.82
C LEU A 134 14.75 41.59 36.40
N PRO A 135 15.74 41.73 37.31
CA PRO A 135 17.06 42.21 36.95
C PRO A 135 17.75 41.22 36.00
N ARG A 136 18.65 41.74 35.15
CA ARG A 136 19.34 40.98 34.10
C ARG A 136 19.93 39.62 34.54
N PRO A 137 20.63 39.47 35.69
CA PRO A 137 21.16 38.17 36.10
C PRO A 137 20.06 37.13 36.39
N GLU A 138 18.97 37.53 37.02
CA GLU A 138 17.83 36.64 37.30
C GLU A 138 17.08 36.25 36.02
N LEU A 139 16.98 37.19 35.07
CA LEU A 139 16.42 36.91 33.75
C LEU A 139 17.25 35.86 32.98
N VAL A 140 18.59 35.91 33.07
CA VAL A 140 19.47 34.90 32.46
C VAL A 140 19.21 33.51 33.05
N VAL A 141 19.06 33.41 34.37
CA VAL A 141 18.72 32.15 35.05
C VAL A 141 17.34 31.65 34.63
N ALA A 142 16.34 32.54 34.58
CA ALA A 142 14.98 32.21 34.16
C ALA A 142 14.93 31.70 32.72
N ILE A 143 15.66 32.34 31.80
CA ILE A 143 15.81 31.89 30.40
C ILE A 143 16.53 30.54 30.34
N GLY A 144 17.56 30.34 31.16
CA GLY A 144 18.26 29.06 31.27
C GLY A 144 17.31 27.92 31.70
N GLY A 145 16.50 28.16 32.72
CA GLY A 145 15.47 27.22 33.17
C GLY A 145 14.38 26.95 32.13
N LEU A 146 13.92 27.99 31.42
CA LEU A 146 13.00 27.85 30.28
C LEU A 146 13.60 26.99 29.17
N LYS A 147 14.86 27.23 28.79
CA LYS A 147 15.56 26.44 27.77
C LYS A 147 15.66 24.97 28.17
N ALA A 148 15.98 24.68 29.43
CA ALA A 148 16.02 23.31 29.94
C ALA A 148 14.65 22.62 29.84
N ARG A 149 13.57 23.30 30.24
CA ARG A 149 12.18 22.80 30.09
C ARG A 149 11.80 22.57 28.64
N CYS A 150 12.20 23.47 27.73
CA CYS A 150 11.97 23.26 26.29
C CYS A 150 12.66 21.99 25.76
N VAL A 151 13.89 21.71 26.21
CA VAL A 151 14.60 20.48 25.85
C VAL A 151 13.90 19.23 26.40
N GLN A 152 13.42 19.28 27.65
CA GLN A 152 12.65 18.18 28.26
C GLN A 152 11.37 17.89 27.47
N LEU A 153 10.56 18.93 27.17
CA LEU A 153 9.35 18.78 26.37
C LEU A 153 9.63 18.27 24.95
N ALA A 154 10.75 18.66 24.34
CA ALA A 154 11.16 18.13 23.05
C ALA A 154 11.48 16.63 23.12
N ASN A 155 12.16 16.18 24.17
CA ASN A 155 12.43 14.76 24.39
C ASN A 155 11.14 13.96 24.64
N GLU A 156 10.21 14.49 25.43
CA GLU A 156 8.88 13.88 25.66
C GLU A 156 8.09 13.77 24.36
N ARG A 157 8.09 14.82 23.53
CA ARG A 157 7.50 14.78 22.19
C ARG A 157 8.11 13.66 21.35
N ASP A 158 9.42 13.50 21.36
CA ASP A 158 10.09 12.45 20.57
C ASP A 158 9.74 11.04 21.06
N ILE A 159 9.59 10.85 22.38
CA ILE A 159 9.08 9.61 22.96
C ILE A 159 7.63 9.36 22.50
N ALA A 160 6.78 10.39 22.53
CA ALA A 160 5.39 10.29 22.07
C ALA A 160 5.30 9.94 20.58
N VAL A 161 6.10 10.58 19.72
CA VAL A 161 6.18 10.27 18.28
C VAL A 161 6.58 8.81 18.07
N LYS A 162 7.64 8.33 18.75
CA LYS A 162 8.04 6.91 18.70
C LYS A 162 6.93 5.96 19.16
N LYS A 163 6.11 6.37 20.14
CA LYS A 163 4.95 5.60 20.60
C LYS A 163 3.85 5.55 19.54
N VAL A 164 3.54 6.68 18.91
CA VAL A 164 2.59 6.77 17.79
C VAL A 164 3.03 5.90 16.61
N ASP A 165 4.30 5.95 16.23
CA ASP A 165 4.82 5.13 15.13
C ASP A 165 4.75 3.63 15.43
N ARG A 166 4.98 3.23 16.68
CA ARG A 166 4.76 1.83 17.12
C ARG A 166 3.29 1.44 17.00
N PHE A 167 2.36 2.31 17.35
CA PHE A 167 0.94 2.03 17.20
C PHE A 167 0.52 1.91 15.73
N LYS A 168 1.03 2.79 14.85
CA LYS A 168 0.77 2.68 13.40
C LYS A 168 1.24 1.34 12.83
N ARG A 169 2.43 0.87 13.19
CA ARG A 169 2.92 -0.45 12.73
C ARG A 169 2.03 -1.60 13.22
N LYS A 170 1.58 -1.54 14.49
CA LYS A 170 0.64 -2.53 15.03
C LYS A 170 -0.71 -2.47 14.31
N GLU A 171 -1.20 -1.27 13.99
CA GLU A 171 -2.42 -1.08 13.21
C GLU A 171 -2.28 -1.67 11.81
N GLU A 172 -1.17 -1.42 11.11
CA GLU A 172 -0.87 -2.01 9.81
C GLU A 172 -0.85 -3.55 9.87
N GLU A 173 -0.14 -4.12 10.85
CA GLU A 173 -0.08 -5.57 11.08
C GLU A 173 -1.47 -6.18 11.35
N LEU A 174 -2.28 -5.53 12.19
CA LEU A 174 -3.67 -5.92 12.44
C LEU A 174 -4.51 -5.84 11.16
N THR A 175 -4.32 -4.81 10.35
CA THR A 175 -5.03 -4.64 9.08
C THR A 175 -4.68 -5.77 8.11
N GLU A 176 -3.42 -6.21 8.05
CA GLU A 176 -3.01 -7.36 7.26
C GLU A 176 -3.61 -8.67 7.77
N LYS A 177 -3.60 -8.89 9.09
CA LYS A 177 -4.25 -10.05 9.73
C LYS A 177 -5.74 -10.10 9.40
N VAL A 178 -6.45 -8.97 9.49
CA VAL A 178 -7.87 -8.87 9.12
C VAL A 178 -8.08 -9.17 7.63
N LYS A 179 -7.23 -8.65 6.74
CA LYS A 179 -7.28 -8.98 5.31
C LYS A 179 -7.06 -10.48 5.05
N ALA A 180 -6.11 -11.10 5.75
CA ALA A 180 -5.84 -12.54 5.63
C ALA A 180 -7.01 -13.39 6.13
N LEU A 181 -7.61 -13.03 7.27
CA LEU A 181 -8.80 -13.69 7.81
C LEU A 181 -10.00 -13.51 6.88
N SER A 182 -10.22 -12.32 6.32
CA SER A 182 -11.27 -12.08 5.34
C SER A 182 -11.10 -12.96 4.09
N LYS A 183 -9.87 -13.10 3.58
CA LYS A 183 -9.56 -14.05 2.48
C LYS A 183 -9.82 -15.51 2.85
N LYS A 184 -9.53 -15.92 4.10
CA LYS A 184 -9.84 -17.28 4.57
C LYS A 184 -11.35 -17.50 4.64
N LEU A 185 -12.10 -16.51 5.13
CA LEU A 185 -13.56 -16.55 5.22
C LEU A 185 -14.21 -16.65 3.82
N THR A 186 -13.73 -15.88 2.84
CA THR A 186 -14.26 -15.96 1.46
C THR A 186 -13.95 -17.30 0.82
N ARG A 187 -12.75 -17.87 1.04
CA ARG A 187 -12.41 -19.23 0.60
C ARG A 187 -13.29 -20.29 1.25
N LEU A 188 -13.58 -20.19 2.56
CA LEU A 188 -14.48 -21.10 3.26
C LEU A 188 -15.92 -20.99 2.74
N LYS A 189 -16.42 -19.76 2.54
CA LYS A 189 -17.74 -19.54 1.90
C LYS A 189 -17.81 -20.11 0.47
N ALA A 190 -16.73 -19.99 -0.31
CA ALA A 190 -16.66 -20.58 -1.64
C ALA A 190 -16.64 -22.13 -1.60
N LYS A 191 -15.95 -22.72 -0.62
CA LYS A 191 -15.98 -24.19 -0.38
C LYS A 191 -17.36 -24.69 0.07
N ASN A 192 -18.06 -23.95 0.93
CA ASN A 192 -19.42 -24.30 1.35
C ASN A 192 -20.44 -24.26 0.20
N LYS A 193 -20.23 -23.41 -0.82
CA LYS A 193 -21.09 -23.40 -2.02
C LYS A 193 -20.91 -24.61 -2.93
N ASN A 194 -19.85 -25.40 -2.74
CA ASN A 194 -19.59 -26.64 -3.48
C ASN A 194 -20.15 -27.90 -2.78
N ILE A 195 -20.88 -27.77 -1.67
CA ILE A 195 -21.49 -28.90 -0.93
C ILE A 195 -22.64 -29.57 -1.73
N ASN A 196 -23.15 -28.93 -2.78
CA ASN A 196 -24.18 -29.50 -3.66
C ASN A 196 -23.61 -30.33 -4.84
N LYS A 197 -22.33 -30.70 -4.83
CA LYS A 197 -21.80 -31.69 -5.77
C LYS A 197 -21.89 -33.09 -5.15
N PRO A 198 -22.39 -34.10 -5.89
CA PRO A 198 -22.41 -35.47 -5.39
C PRO A 198 -20.98 -35.88 -5.04
N TYR A 199 -20.85 -36.45 -3.85
CA TYR A 199 -19.62 -36.95 -3.27
C TYR A 199 -19.07 -38.08 -4.15
N ASP A 200 -17.95 -37.85 -4.84
CA ASP A 200 -17.25 -38.87 -5.62
C ASP A 200 -16.34 -39.67 -4.68
N THR A 201 -16.72 -40.92 -4.41
CA THR A 201 -16.05 -41.84 -3.47
C THR A 201 -14.80 -42.51 -4.05
N SER A 202 -14.35 -42.10 -5.25
CA SER A 202 -13.27 -42.78 -5.97
C SER A 202 -11.87 -42.64 -5.35
N ASP A 203 -11.65 -41.72 -4.41
CA ASP A 203 -10.33 -41.45 -3.79
C ASP A 203 -10.13 -42.03 -2.38
N LEU A 204 -11.11 -42.77 -1.82
CA LEU A 204 -11.05 -43.27 -0.44
C LEU A 204 -10.37 -44.63 -0.26
N LEU A 205 -9.77 -45.23 -1.31
CA LEU A 205 -9.15 -46.55 -1.25
C LEU A 205 -7.64 -46.56 -1.56
N ARG A 206 -6.91 -45.52 -1.14
CA ARG A 206 -5.44 -45.62 -0.99
C ARG A 206 -5.06 -45.57 0.47
N HIS A 207 -5.29 -46.70 1.14
CA HIS A 207 -4.58 -47.06 2.35
C HIS A 207 -3.29 -47.79 1.96
N ASP A 208 -2.16 -47.11 2.11
CA ASP A 208 -0.90 -47.77 2.48
C ASP A 208 -0.58 -47.35 3.92
N GLU A 209 -0.19 -48.36 4.70
CA GLU A 209 -0.22 -48.47 6.16
C GLU A 209 0.88 -47.68 6.93
N PRO A 210 0.83 -47.66 8.29
CA PRO A 210 1.43 -46.65 9.14
C PRO A 210 2.88 -46.98 9.54
N SER A 211 3.75 -45.96 9.59
CA SER A 211 5.03 -46.07 10.28
C SER A 211 4.90 -45.46 11.68
N THR A 212 5.05 -46.32 12.68
CA THR A 212 5.00 -46.04 14.10
C THR A 212 6.28 -45.33 14.55
N SER A 213 6.15 -44.11 15.07
CA SER A 213 7.08 -43.59 16.08
C SER A 213 6.29 -42.71 17.05
N ARG A 214 6.12 -43.24 18.27
CA ARG A 214 5.37 -42.68 19.39
C ARG A 214 5.91 -41.30 19.81
N ASP A 215 4.98 -40.42 20.16
CA ASP A 215 5.19 -39.15 20.85
C ASP A 215 5.78 -39.35 22.27
N ILE A 216 6.69 -38.45 22.67
CA ILE A 216 6.86 -38.03 24.06
C ILE A 216 6.99 -36.50 24.05
N ILE A 217 5.89 -35.80 24.36
CA ILE A 217 5.92 -34.37 24.71
C ILE A 217 5.80 -34.32 26.24
N VAL A 218 6.87 -33.89 26.90
CA VAL A 218 6.87 -33.61 28.35
C VAL A 218 6.16 -32.27 28.54
N LEU A 219 5.00 -32.32 29.20
CA LEU A 219 4.28 -31.15 29.69
C LEU A 219 4.88 -30.78 31.05
N ASP A 220 5.91 -29.93 31.07
CA ASP A 220 6.24 -29.23 32.30
C ASP A 220 5.10 -28.26 32.60
N SER A 221 4.36 -28.63 33.63
CA SER A 221 3.19 -27.98 34.14
C SER A 221 3.64 -27.05 35.26
N ASP A 222 3.70 -25.75 34.98
CA ASP A 222 3.75 -24.71 36.01
C ASP A 222 2.77 -23.59 35.62
N ASP A 223 1.48 -23.92 35.71
CA ASP A 223 0.44 -22.92 35.98
C ASP A 223 0.27 -22.85 37.51
N ASN A 224 0.94 -21.89 38.16
CA ASN A 224 0.33 -21.21 39.31
C ASN A 224 1.00 -19.90 39.70
N ASN A 225 0.15 -19.01 40.21
CA ASN A 225 0.36 -17.65 40.72
C ASN A 225 0.34 -16.57 39.64
N GLY A 226 -0.68 -15.73 39.58
CA GLY A 226 -1.31 -15.09 40.74
C GLY A 226 -1.08 -13.60 40.54
N GLY A 227 -2.17 -12.83 40.48
CA GLY A 227 -2.11 -11.44 40.10
C GLY A 227 -1.23 -10.59 41.01
N THR A 228 -0.67 -9.54 40.42
CA THR A 228 -0.59 -8.22 41.03
C THR A 228 -0.79 -7.20 39.93
N ASP A 229 -1.99 -6.63 39.91
CA ASP A 229 -2.18 -5.23 39.57
C ASP A 229 -1.39 -4.42 40.62
N ASP A 230 -0.11 -4.16 40.38
CA ASP A 230 0.63 -3.13 41.11
C ASP A 230 0.54 -1.83 40.32
N ASP A 231 -0.61 -1.19 40.48
CA ASP A 231 -0.63 0.25 40.69
C ASP A 231 0.34 0.58 41.85
N ASN A 232 1.10 1.67 41.69
CA ASN A 232 1.78 2.42 42.75
C ASN A 232 3.28 2.15 43.01
N GLU A 233 4.15 2.67 42.15
CA GLU A 233 5.38 3.35 42.63
C GLU A 233 5.69 4.59 41.78
N ASN A 234 5.07 5.71 42.15
CA ASN A 234 5.72 7.02 42.01
C ASN A 234 5.20 7.93 43.13
N LYS A 235 5.52 7.57 44.38
CA LYS A 235 5.50 8.54 45.48
C LYS A 235 6.64 9.53 45.29
N PRO A 236 6.42 10.82 45.58
CA PRO A 236 7.47 11.82 45.55
C PRO A 236 8.44 11.55 46.69
N ILE A 237 9.73 11.46 46.37
CA ILE A 237 10.79 11.55 47.38
C ILE A 237 10.83 13.02 47.82
N ILE A 238 10.14 13.31 48.93
CA ILE A 238 10.38 14.50 49.74
C ILE A 238 11.52 14.13 50.68
N GLU A 239 12.76 14.34 50.25
CA GLU A 239 13.87 14.42 51.20
C GLU A 239 13.96 15.84 51.75
N SER A 240 13.34 15.99 52.91
CA SER A 240 13.59 17.04 53.87
C SER A 240 15.05 16.97 54.34
N SER A 241 15.97 17.64 53.63
CA SER A 241 17.27 17.97 54.22
C SER A 241 17.13 19.22 55.07
N SER A 242 16.75 18.97 56.32
CA SER A 242 16.88 19.91 57.42
C SER A 242 18.37 20.13 57.70
N ARG A 243 18.92 21.24 57.19
CA ARG A 243 20.10 21.89 57.75
C ARG A 243 19.82 23.39 57.83
N GLN A 244 19.25 23.79 58.97
CA GLN A 244 19.38 25.14 59.47
C GLN A 244 20.87 25.51 59.58
N PRO A 245 21.22 26.77 59.30
CA PRO A 245 22.07 27.52 60.19
C PRO A 245 21.20 28.54 60.94
N MET A 246 21.22 28.40 62.25
CA MET A 246 20.87 29.46 63.20
C MET A 246 21.81 30.66 63.03
N PHE A 247 21.41 31.77 63.67
CA PHE A 247 22.07 33.08 63.83
C PHE A 247 21.75 34.11 62.74
N SER A 248 21.42 35.36 63.03
CA SER A 248 20.89 36.07 64.21
C SER A 248 20.56 37.45 63.67
N THR A 249 19.36 37.96 63.89
CA THR A 249 19.09 39.39 63.76
C THR A 249 19.86 40.15 64.84
N PRO A 250 20.48 41.30 64.53
CA PRO A 250 20.59 42.38 65.49
C PRO A 250 19.41 43.33 65.28
N ILE A 251 18.69 43.56 66.37
CA ILE A 251 17.90 44.76 66.62
C ILE A 251 18.85 45.79 67.27
N ASP A 252 18.53 47.07 67.10
CA ASP A 252 19.13 48.33 67.62
C ASP A 252 20.29 48.91 66.77
N GLU A 253 20.31 50.18 66.35
CA GLU A 253 19.57 51.42 66.72
C GLU A 253 19.00 52.16 65.49
#